data_AF-A0AAD9ZFG2-F1
#
_entry.id   AF-A0AAD9ZFG2-F1
#
_cell.length_a   1.000
_cell.length_b   1.000
_cell.length_c   1.000
_cell.angle_alpha   90.00
_cell.angle_beta   90.00
_cell.angle_gamma   90.00
#
_symmetry.space_group_name_H-M   'P 1'
#
loop_
_entity.id
_entity.type
_entity.pdbx_description
1 polymer ?
#
loop_
_entity_poly.entity_id
_entity_poly.type
_entity_poly.pdbx_seq_one_letter_code
_entity_poly.pdbx_strand_id
1 'polypeptide(L)'
;MQNLHNALSYDILAMLPLPLVVVVGSCARMHYENGPSSQVARRLEIMLLPGTSLTFDLDFSDHAMKHITAYIDHPAAGFFGRPAGDNMALRIDAAFNFFLWLIGKSYDPISLQQRYSQHRRGMPALVAPLEEIRYYIRAEKEKQSLLQREDYSAEFWFWTEGFLKETPSAILKKGKSVAVAVREELNINPRLLPGHAKDMPELRRRLLTSSLFKCTRMKNGTDLGRVYFRGVAIMVPEIADFGTVQVHCDLSPEGVDHPTPCATNTIDRDPAKRLGIELTYKVQITDSSQAVWYTQRGAANTMKLNSLVDFLMGKPEEYTESQPRRFLDRSKIRGRTCISYTGDVL
;
A
#
# COMPACT_ATOMS: atom_id res chain seq x y z
N MET A 1 -4.14 4.41 -25.52
CA MET A 1 -4.34 3.08 -24.91
C MET A 1 -5.64 3.01 -24.10
N GLN A 2 -5.93 3.96 -23.22
CA GLN A 2 -7.17 3.98 -22.41
C GLN A 2 -8.47 4.02 -23.24
N ASN A 3 -8.56 4.88 -24.28
CA ASN A 3 -9.74 4.95 -25.14
C ASN A 3 -10.00 3.64 -25.91
N LEU A 4 -8.94 2.92 -26.29
CA LEU A 4 -9.05 1.62 -26.97
C LEU A 4 -9.58 0.55 -26.00
N HIS A 5 -9.08 0.51 -24.77
CA HIS A 5 -9.58 -0.41 -23.74
C HIS A 5 -11.06 -0.17 -23.43
N ASN A 6 -11.46 1.10 -23.37
CA ASN A 6 -12.84 1.49 -23.09
C ASN A 6 -13.78 1.13 -24.25
N ALA A 7 -13.38 1.41 -25.48
CA ALA A 7 -14.14 1.02 -26.67
C ALA A 7 -14.31 -0.51 -26.76
N LEU A 8 -13.23 -1.27 -26.56
CA LEU A 8 -13.28 -2.73 -26.59
C LEU A 8 -14.19 -3.30 -25.51
N SER A 9 -14.11 -2.77 -24.28
CA SER A 9 -14.96 -3.22 -23.17
C SER A 9 -16.44 -2.97 -23.46
N TYR A 10 -16.75 -1.82 -24.06
CA TYR A 10 -18.10 -1.47 -24.47
C TYR A 10 -18.61 -2.37 -25.60
N ASP A 11 -17.81 -2.55 -26.66
CA ASP A 11 -18.16 -3.37 -27.82
C ASP A 11 -18.44 -4.83 -27.40
N ILE A 12 -17.63 -5.37 -26.48
CA ILE A 12 -17.87 -6.71 -25.91
C ILE A 12 -19.23 -6.77 -25.20
N LEU A 13 -19.56 -5.78 -24.36
CA LEU A 13 -20.85 -5.74 -23.66
C LEU A 13 -22.03 -5.53 -24.61
N ALA A 14 -21.83 -4.80 -25.71
CA ALA A 14 -22.85 -4.60 -26.73
C ALA A 14 -23.12 -5.86 -27.56
N MET A 15 -22.09 -6.70 -27.78
CA MET A 15 -22.16 -7.94 -28.54
C MET A 15 -22.71 -9.12 -27.73
N LEU A 16 -22.50 -9.13 -26.41
CA LEU A 16 -22.91 -10.26 -25.57
C LEU A 16 -24.40 -10.15 -25.20
N PRO A 17 -25.21 -11.21 -25.38
CA PRO A 17 -26.62 -11.23 -24.99
C PRO A 17 -26.75 -11.50 -23.49
N LEU A 18 -26.15 -10.64 -22.65
CA LEU A 18 -26.12 -10.79 -21.20
C LEU A 18 -27.16 -9.88 -20.56
N PRO A 19 -28.38 -10.37 -20.25
CA PRO A 19 -29.44 -9.51 -19.71
C PRO A 19 -29.10 -8.93 -18.33
N LEU A 20 -28.13 -9.51 -17.62
CA LEU A 20 -27.71 -9.12 -16.28
C LEU A 20 -26.20 -8.85 -16.26
N VAL A 21 -25.81 -7.66 -15.83
CA VAL A 21 -24.41 -7.20 -15.81
C VAL A 21 -24.06 -6.72 -14.40
N VAL A 22 -22.93 -7.19 -13.86
CA VAL A 22 -22.37 -6.68 -12.59
C VAL A 22 -21.10 -5.90 -12.90
N VAL A 23 -21.09 -4.62 -12.57
CA VAL A 23 -19.92 -3.76 -12.72
C VAL A 23 -19.28 -3.55 -11.36
N VAL A 24 -17.99 -3.89 -11.27
CA VAL A 24 -17.27 -3.99 -10.00
C VAL A 24 -16.18 -2.93 -9.91
N GLY A 25 -16.27 -2.07 -8.89
CA GLY A 25 -15.27 -1.05 -8.60
C GLY A 25 -15.51 0.30 -9.28
N SER A 26 -14.96 1.35 -8.69
CA SER A 26 -15.18 2.75 -9.10
C SER A 26 -14.68 3.06 -10.51
N CYS A 27 -13.52 2.53 -10.90
CA CYS A 27 -12.97 2.74 -12.24
C CYS A 27 -13.88 2.13 -13.32
N ALA A 28 -14.32 0.88 -13.14
CA ALA A 28 -15.20 0.21 -14.11
C ALA A 28 -16.57 0.90 -14.19
N ARG A 29 -17.13 1.29 -13.04
CA ARG A 29 -18.37 2.08 -12.97
C ARG A 29 -18.26 3.38 -13.75
N MET A 30 -17.24 4.19 -13.46
CA MET A 30 -17.03 5.47 -14.15
C MET A 30 -16.86 5.29 -15.66
N HIS A 31 -16.21 4.22 -16.10
CA HIS A 31 -16.09 3.94 -17.53
C HIS A 31 -17.41 3.54 -18.17
N TYR A 32 -18.22 2.72 -17.50
CA TYR A 32 -19.53 2.32 -17.98
C TYR A 32 -20.52 3.49 -18.02
N GLU A 33 -20.55 4.31 -16.96
CA GLU A 33 -21.41 5.50 -16.86
C GLU A 33 -21.06 6.59 -17.89
N ASN A 34 -19.84 6.62 -18.41
CA ASN A 34 -19.43 7.53 -19.48
C ASN A 34 -19.62 6.95 -20.89
N GLY A 35 -20.06 5.69 -20.99
CA GLY A 35 -20.29 5.01 -22.26
C GLY A 35 -21.59 5.45 -22.95
N PRO A 36 -21.76 5.15 -24.26
CA PRO A 36 -22.96 5.50 -25.02
C PRO A 36 -24.26 4.94 -24.43
N SER A 37 -24.23 3.74 -23.82
CA SER A 37 -25.39 3.09 -23.20
C SER A 37 -25.93 3.83 -21.97
N SER A 38 -25.07 4.56 -21.26
CA SER A 38 -25.46 5.32 -20.06
C SER A 38 -26.46 6.44 -20.37
N GLN A 39 -26.41 7.02 -21.58
CA GLN A 39 -27.28 8.13 -21.96
C GLN A 39 -28.75 7.74 -22.08
N VAL A 40 -29.05 6.46 -22.30
CA VAL A 40 -30.40 5.93 -22.53
C VAL A 40 -30.91 5.15 -21.32
N ALA A 41 -30.01 4.73 -20.42
CA ALA A 41 -30.35 3.93 -19.28
C ALA A 41 -31.16 4.71 -18.23
N ARG A 42 -32.16 4.06 -17.63
CA ARG A 42 -32.88 4.59 -16.47
C ARG A 42 -32.22 4.12 -15.19
N ARG A 43 -31.85 5.06 -14.34
CA ARG A 43 -31.23 4.77 -13.05
C ARG A 43 -32.27 4.50 -11.98
N LEU A 44 -32.08 3.39 -11.27
CA LEU A 44 -32.85 3.00 -10.09
C LEU A 44 -31.89 2.89 -8.90
N GLU A 45 -32.20 3.57 -7.80
CA GLU A 45 -31.44 3.44 -6.56
C GLU A 45 -32.31 2.79 -5.49
N ILE A 46 -31.82 1.70 -4.91
CA ILE A 46 -32.50 0.95 -3.86
C ILE A 46 -31.75 1.15 -2.56
N MET A 47 -32.43 1.69 -1.57
CA MET A 47 -31.90 1.82 -0.21
C MET A 47 -31.91 0.44 0.49
N LEU A 48 -30.74 -0.04 0.91
CA LEU A 48 -30.60 -1.29 1.65
C LEU A 48 -30.62 -1.05 3.16
N LEU A 49 -29.87 -0.04 3.62
CA LEU A 49 -29.80 0.43 5.01
C LEU A 49 -29.57 1.95 5.02
N PRO A 50 -29.77 2.65 6.15
CA PRO A 50 -29.38 4.06 6.27
C PRO A 50 -27.92 4.27 5.84
N GLY A 51 -27.70 5.11 4.83
CA GLY A 51 -26.37 5.39 4.27
C GLY A 51 -25.81 4.31 3.33
N THR A 52 -26.56 3.24 3.02
CA THR A 52 -26.16 2.19 2.07
C THR A 52 -27.24 1.94 1.03
N SER A 53 -26.96 2.34 -0.20
CA SER A 53 -27.79 2.06 -1.37
C SER A 53 -27.08 1.13 -2.36
N LEU A 54 -27.87 0.52 -3.24
CA LEU A 54 -27.45 -0.21 -4.42
C LEU A 54 -28.07 0.44 -5.66
N THR A 55 -27.24 0.75 -6.65
CA THR A 55 -27.67 1.41 -7.89
C THR A 55 -27.76 0.39 -9.02
N PHE A 56 -28.85 0.48 -9.78
CA PHE A 56 -29.08 -0.24 -11.02
C PHE A 56 -29.26 0.74 -12.17
N ASP A 57 -28.70 0.43 -13.32
CA ASP A 57 -29.03 1.09 -14.58
C ASP A 57 -29.81 0.09 -15.47
N LEU A 58 -30.98 0.53 -15.94
CA LEU A 58 -31.89 -0.25 -16.79
C LEU A 58 -31.77 0.27 -18.22
N ASP A 59 -31.11 -0.51 -19.07
CA ASP A 59 -30.89 -0.18 -20.48
C ASP A 59 -32.02 -0.77 -21.34
N PHE A 60 -32.62 0.07 -22.19
CA PHE A 60 -33.72 -0.31 -23.08
C PHE A 60 -33.30 -0.06 -24.53
N SER A 61 -33.42 -1.09 -25.37
CA SER A 61 -33.21 -1.01 -26.82
C SER A 61 -34.47 -1.49 -27.52
N ASP A 62 -34.90 -0.78 -28.57
CA ASP A 62 -36.03 -1.20 -29.42
C ASP A 62 -37.30 -1.58 -28.64
N HIS A 63 -37.60 -0.79 -27.60
CA HIS A 63 -38.74 -0.98 -26.68
C HIS A 63 -38.68 -2.22 -25.77
N ALA A 64 -37.58 -2.95 -25.76
CA ALA A 64 -37.34 -4.06 -24.85
C ALA A 64 -36.20 -3.75 -23.86
N MET A 65 -36.23 -4.40 -22.69
CA MET A 65 -35.13 -4.32 -21.74
C MET A 65 -33.94 -5.11 -22.30
N LYS A 66 -32.81 -4.43 -22.47
CA LYS A 66 -31.58 -5.03 -22.97
C LYS A 66 -30.72 -5.53 -21.81
N HIS A 67 -30.40 -4.65 -20.86
CA HIS A 67 -29.52 -4.97 -19.74
C HIS A 67 -30.05 -4.40 -18.42
N ILE A 68 -29.84 -5.14 -17.33
CA ILE A 68 -29.89 -4.65 -15.96
C ILE A 68 -28.47 -4.66 -15.43
N THR A 69 -27.93 -3.47 -15.13
CA THR A 69 -26.56 -3.31 -14.64
C THR A 69 -26.56 -2.94 -13.16
N ALA A 70 -25.95 -3.77 -12.30
CA ALA A 70 -25.75 -3.47 -10.89
C ALA A 70 -24.32 -2.96 -10.65
N TYR A 71 -24.17 -1.89 -9.88
CA TYR A 71 -22.86 -1.35 -9.49
C TYR A 71 -22.52 -1.72 -8.05
N ILE A 72 -21.42 -2.45 -7.88
CA ILE A 72 -20.92 -2.84 -6.56
C ILE A 72 -19.48 -2.39 -6.36
N ASP A 73 -19.08 -2.21 -5.10
CA ASP A 73 -17.71 -1.89 -4.76
C ASP A 73 -16.77 -3.05 -5.13
N HIS A 74 -15.50 -2.74 -5.36
CA HIS A 74 -14.50 -3.76 -5.64
C HIS A 74 -14.36 -4.67 -4.40
N PRO A 75 -14.43 -6.02 -4.50
CA PRO A 75 -14.33 -6.92 -3.34
C PRO A 75 -13.09 -6.69 -2.48
N ALA A 76 -12.01 -6.20 -3.10
CA ALA A 76 -10.80 -5.84 -2.38
C ALA A 76 -10.96 -4.60 -1.48
N ALA A 77 -11.91 -3.70 -1.75
CA ALA A 77 -12.12 -2.47 -0.97
C ALA A 77 -12.46 -2.78 0.51
N GLY A 78 -13.16 -3.88 0.77
CA GLY A 78 -13.47 -4.33 2.13
C GLY A 78 -12.27 -4.72 2.98
N PHE A 79 -11.07 -4.88 2.39
CA PHE A 79 -9.83 -5.10 3.14
C PHE A 79 -9.18 -3.80 3.64
N PHE A 80 -9.68 -2.62 3.25
CA PHE A 80 -8.98 -1.36 3.44
C PHE A 80 -9.73 -0.31 4.31
N GLY A 81 -10.88 -0.64 4.93
CA GLY A 81 -11.54 0.25 5.92
C GLY A 81 -12.84 -0.28 6.58
N ARG A 82 -13.07 0.05 7.86
CA ARG A 82 -14.35 -0.13 8.60
C ARG A 82 -14.98 1.27 8.75
N PRO A 83 -16.14 1.61 8.17
CA PRO A 83 -17.33 0.76 7.94
C PRO A 83 -17.54 0.25 6.50
N ALA A 84 -16.61 0.50 5.57
CA ALA A 84 -16.80 0.19 4.14
C ALA A 84 -17.03 -1.32 3.86
N GLY A 85 -16.44 -2.21 4.66
CA GLY A 85 -16.55 -3.66 4.44
C GLY A 85 -17.94 -4.26 4.64
N ASP A 86 -18.73 -3.79 5.60
CA ASP A 86 -20.08 -4.32 5.89
C ASP A 86 -21.07 -3.91 4.82
N ASN A 87 -21.08 -2.62 4.51
CA ASN A 87 -21.92 -2.04 3.49
C ASN A 87 -21.58 -2.61 2.11
N MET A 88 -20.29 -2.86 1.85
CA MET A 88 -19.85 -3.56 0.64
C MET A 88 -20.41 -4.98 0.59
N ALA A 89 -20.20 -5.81 1.62
CA ALA A 89 -20.68 -7.20 1.62
C ALA A 89 -22.20 -7.26 1.42
N LEU A 90 -22.94 -6.35 2.08
CA LEU A 90 -24.38 -6.19 1.89
C LEU A 90 -24.77 -5.86 0.45
N ARG A 91 -24.10 -4.89 -0.19
CA ARG A 91 -24.35 -4.52 -1.60
C ARG A 91 -24.10 -5.69 -2.55
N ILE A 92 -23.01 -6.43 -2.31
CA ILE A 92 -22.66 -7.58 -3.14
C ILE A 92 -23.72 -8.68 -2.98
N ASP A 93 -24.05 -9.06 -1.75
CA ASP A 93 -25.11 -10.05 -1.49
C ASP A 93 -26.44 -9.62 -2.10
N ALA A 94 -26.86 -8.37 -1.89
CA ALA A 94 -28.11 -7.85 -2.44
C ALA A 94 -28.15 -7.90 -3.98
N ALA A 95 -27.06 -7.49 -4.66
CA ALA A 95 -26.98 -7.51 -6.11
C ALA A 95 -27.05 -8.93 -6.68
N PHE A 96 -26.25 -9.86 -6.14
CA PHE A 96 -26.25 -11.25 -6.63
C PHE A 96 -27.55 -11.97 -6.30
N ASN A 97 -28.12 -11.77 -5.11
CA ASN A 97 -29.39 -12.38 -4.73
C ASN A 97 -30.55 -11.86 -5.58
N PHE A 98 -30.57 -10.57 -5.91
CA PHE A 98 -31.54 -10.01 -6.84
C PHE A 98 -31.42 -10.65 -8.23
N PHE A 99 -30.21 -10.80 -8.75
CA PHE A 99 -29.98 -11.43 -10.05
C PHE A 99 -30.36 -12.92 -10.05
N LEU A 100 -30.00 -13.67 -9.01
CA LEU A 100 -30.41 -15.07 -8.85
C LEU A 100 -31.94 -15.20 -8.77
N TRP A 101 -32.60 -14.32 -8.04
CA TRP A 101 -34.07 -14.27 -7.96
C TRP A 101 -34.71 -14.02 -9.34
N LEU A 102 -34.20 -13.05 -10.12
CA LEU A 102 -34.71 -12.74 -11.46
C LEU A 102 -34.64 -13.94 -12.42
N ILE A 103 -33.61 -14.79 -12.29
CA ILE A 103 -33.43 -15.99 -13.13
C ILE A 103 -34.00 -17.27 -12.51
N GLY A 104 -34.78 -17.15 -11.43
CA GLY A 104 -35.43 -18.29 -10.76
C GLY A 104 -34.45 -19.28 -10.13
N LYS A 105 -33.27 -18.81 -9.69
CA LYS A 105 -32.27 -19.62 -8.97
C LYS A 105 -32.40 -19.41 -7.47
N SER A 106 -32.10 -20.46 -6.71
CA SER A 106 -31.97 -20.38 -5.25
C SER A 106 -30.83 -19.43 -4.87
N TYR A 107 -31.02 -18.69 -3.79
CA TYR A 107 -30.05 -17.73 -3.29
C TYR A 107 -29.99 -17.76 -1.76
N ASP A 108 -28.90 -17.25 -1.19
CA ASP A 108 -28.69 -17.13 0.25
C ASP A 108 -28.52 -15.64 0.59
N PRO A 109 -29.43 -15.05 1.40
CA PRO A 109 -29.46 -13.61 1.66
C PRO A 109 -28.17 -13.06 2.29
N ILE A 110 -27.32 -13.92 2.87
CA ILE A 110 -26.18 -13.50 3.69
C ILE A 110 -24.89 -14.26 3.37
N SER A 111 -24.78 -14.88 2.20
CA SER A 111 -23.67 -15.77 1.84
C SER A 111 -22.29 -15.09 1.93
N LEU A 112 -22.15 -13.86 1.44
CA LEU A 112 -20.89 -13.11 1.55
C LEU A 112 -20.76 -12.38 2.86
N GLN A 113 -21.82 -11.85 3.47
CA GLN A 113 -21.77 -11.28 4.82
C GLN A 113 -21.26 -12.30 5.84
N GLN A 114 -21.71 -13.55 5.77
CA GLN A 114 -21.20 -14.64 6.60
C GLN A 114 -19.73 -14.94 6.30
N ARG A 115 -19.34 -15.02 5.03
CA ARG A 115 -17.94 -15.32 4.66
C ARG A 115 -16.99 -14.17 4.95
N TYR A 116 -17.41 -12.92 4.77
CA TYR A 116 -16.65 -11.72 5.13
C TYR A 116 -16.53 -11.61 6.65
N SER A 117 -17.59 -11.84 7.43
CA SER A 117 -17.46 -11.89 8.90
C SER A 117 -16.53 -13.01 9.38
N GLN A 118 -16.46 -14.14 8.67
CA GLN A 118 -15.50 -15.21 8.93
C GLN A 118 -14.06 -14.87 8.48
N HIS A 119 -13.86 -14.31 7.28
CA HIS A 119 -12.53 -13.90 6.78
C HIS A 119 -12.00 -12.65 7.49
N ARG A 120 -12.87 -11.82 8.06
CA ARG A 120 -12.52 -10.70 8.96
C ARG A 120 -11.89 -11.13 10.26
N ARG A 121 -11.95 -12.43 10.61
CA ARG A 121 -11.18 -12.96 11.74
C ARG A 121 -9.68 -12.91 11.46
N GLY A 122 -9.25 -12.84 10.21
CA GLY A 122 -7.85 -12.57 9.89
C GLY A 122 -7.59 -11.07 9.73
N MET A 123 -7.17 -10.37 10.79
CA MET A 123 -6.12 -9.36 10.57
C MET A 123 -5.04 -10.05 9.71
N PRO A 124 -4.54 -9.45 8.62
CA PRO A 124 -3.39 -10.04 7.94
C PRO A 124 -2.31 -10.26 9.00
N ALA A 125 -1.91 -11.52 9.19
CA ALA A 125 -1.03 -12.03 10.26
C ALA A 125 0.39 -11.41 10.27
N LEU A 126 0.58 -10.26 9.65
CA LEU A 126 1.86 -9.66 9.30
C LEU A 126 2.08 -8.27 9.89
N VAL A 127 1.06 -7.63 10.50
CA VAL A 127 1.17 -6.26 11.00
C VAL A 127 0.82 -6.22 12.48
N ALA A 128 1.82 -6.03 13.33
CA ALA A 128 1.61 -5.98 14.77
C ALA A 128 0.81 -4.75 15.23
N PRO A 129 -0.19 -4.90 16.12
CA PRO A 129 -0.97 -3.78 16.66
C PRO A 129 -0.18 -3.04 17.75
N LEU A 130 0.86 -2.28 17.35
CA LEU A 130 1.83 -1.66 18.27
C LEU A 130 1.21 -0.74 19.32
N GLU A 131 0.22 0.06 18.94
CA GLU A 131 -0.46 0.96 19.88
C GLU A 131 -1.30 0.18 20.91
N GLU A 132 -1.94 -0.91 20.48
CA GLU A 132 -2.70 -1.80 21.36
C GLU A 132 -1.77 -2.56 22.34
N ILE A 133 -0.61 -3.04 21.86
CA ILE A 133 0.43 -3.64 22.72
C ILE A 133 0.88 -2.64 23.80
N ARG A 134 1.15 -1.38 23.42
CA ARG A 134 1.56 -0.32 24.36
C ARG A 134 0.47 0.00 25.35
N TYR A 135 -0.79 0.05 24.90
CA TYR A 135 -1.95 0.26 25.74
C TYR A 135 -2.06 -0.82 26.82
N TYR A 136 -2.02 -2.11 26.46
CA TYR A 136 -2.12 -3.20 27.44
C TYR A 136 -0.95 -3.23 28.43
N ILE A 137 0.28 -3.01 27.96
CA ILE A 137 1.45 -2.92 28.85
C ILE A 137 1.30 -1.75 29.84
N ARG A 138 0.72 -0.62 29.41
CA ARG A 138 0.45 0.51 30.28
C ARG A 138 -0.65 0.18 31.29
N ALA A 139 -1.76 -0.41 30.84
CA ALA A 139 -2.87 -0.79 31.69
C ALA A 139 -2.46 -1.81 32.79
N GLU A 140 -1.60 -2.78 32.47
CA GLU A 140 -1.04 -3.72 33.47
C GLU A 140 -0.18 -3.01 34.51
N LYS A 141 0.63 -2.04 34.09
CA LYS A 141 1.45 -1.23 35.01
C LYS A 141 0.59 -0.36 35.92
N GLU A 142 -0.46 0.25 35.38
CA GLU A 142 -1.39 1.11 36.13
C GLU A 142 -2.21 0.28 37.14
N LYS A 143 -2.70 -0.89 36.75
CA LYS A 143 -3.42 -1.82 37.64
C LYS A 143 -2.53 -2.55 38.64
N GLN A 144 -1.20 -2.53 38.45
CA GLN A 144 -0.23 -3.34 39.19
C GLN A 144 -0.58 -4.84 39.19
N SER A 145 -1.25 -5.30 38.13
CA SER A 145 -1.70 -6.68 37.97
C SER A 145 -1.69 -7.08 36.50
N LEU A 146 -1.62 -8.38 36.21
CA LEU A 146 -1.79 -8.88 34.85
C LEU A 146 -3.25 -8.74 34.42
N LEU A 147 -3.44 -8.39 33.14
CA LEU A 147 -4.75 -8.40 32.52
C LEU A 147 -5.22 -9.84 32.31
N GLN A 148 -6.51 -10.07 32.51
CA GLN A 148 -7.18 -11.33 32.20
C GLN A 148 -7.58 -11.36 30.72
N ARG A 149 -8.01 -12.52 30.24
CA ARG A 149 -8.42 -12.69 28.84
C ARG A 149 -9.45 -11.64 28.41
N GLU A 150 -10.41 -11.36 29.30
CA GLU A 150 -11.55 -10.47 29.06
C GLU A 150 -11.15 -8.99 28.99
N ASP A 151 -9.96 -8.64 29.49
CA ASP A 151 -9.43 -7.28 29.41
C ASP A 151 -8.80 -6.98 28.02
N TYR A 152 -8.43 -8.01 27.26
CA TYR A 152 -7.89 -7.85 25.90
C TYR A 152 -9.04 -7.78 24.88
N SER A 153 -8.86 -7.00 23.80
CA SER A 153 -9.80 -6.98 22.69
C SER A 153 -9.81 -8.35 22.01
N ALA A 154 -10.97 -8.77 21.53
CA ALA A 154 -11.10 -10.04 20.84
C ALA A 154 -10.19 -10.11 19.61
N GLU A 155 -10.03 -8.98 18.91
CA GLU A 155 -9.11 -8.82 17.78
C GLU A 155 -7.64 -9.01 18.17
N PHE A 156 -7.18 -8.35 19.23
CA PHE A 156 -5.81 -8.50 19.74
C PHE A 156 -5.55 -9.95 20.14
N TRP A 157 -6.46 -10.54 20.91
CA TRP A 157 -6.34 -11.91 21.39
C TRP A 157 -6.20 -12.90 20.24
N PHE A 158 -7.11 -12.85 19.26
CA PHE A 158 -7.07 -13.71 18.09
C PHE A 158 -5.79 -13.51 17.26
N TRP A 159 -5.36 -12.26 17.08
CA TRP A 159 -4.11 -11.96 16.38
C TRP A 159 -2.91 -12.60 17.11
N THR A 160 -2.86 -12.53 18.44
CA THR A 160 -1.76 -13.11 19.22
C THR A 160 -1.68 -14.64 19.13
N GLU A 161 -2.82 -15.34 18.96
CA GLU A 161 -2.86 -16.80 18.76
C GLU A 161 -2.14 -17.24 17.48
N GLY A 162 -2.20 -16.44 16.41
CA GLY A 162 -1.49 -16.71 15.17
C GLY A 162 -0.04 -16.21 15.14
N PHE A 163 0.34 -15.34 16.08
CA PHE A 163 1.65 -14.67 16.09
C PHE A 163 2.64 -15.33 17.05
N LEU A 164 2.20 -15.71 18.24
CA LEU A 164 3.05 -16.26 19.29
C LEU A 164 3.30 -17.75 19.08
N LYS A 165 4.50 -18.23 19.45
CA LYS A 165 4.81 -19.67 19.47
C LYS A 165 4.02 -20.42 20.54
N GLU A 166 3.64 -19.73 21.61
CA GLU A 166 2.85 -20.25 22.71
C GLU A 166 1.47 -19.56 22.71
N THR A 167 0.40 -20.34 22.93
CA THR A 167 -0.96 -19.79 22.97
C THR A 167 -1.09 -18.73 24.08
N PRO A 168 -1.79 -17.60 23.87
CA PRO A 168 -2.00 -16.56 24.88
C PRO A 168 -2.58 -17.07 26.20
N SER A 169 -3.49 -18.06 26.15
CA SER A 169 -4.01 -18.70 27.37
C SER A 169 -2.94 -19.41 28.19
N ALA A 170 -1.96 -20.06 27.54
CA ALA A 170 -0.87 -20.72 28.25
C ALA A 170 0.11 -19.70 28.86
N ILE A 171 0.34 -18.58 28.16
CA ILE A 171 1.13 -17.45 28.67
C ILE A 171 0.48 -16.86 29.94
N LEU A 172 -0.84 -16.62 29.92
CA LEU A 172 -1.56 -16.15 31.11
C LEU A 172 -1.49 -17.15 32.26
N LYS A 173 -1.70 -18.44 32.00
CA LYS A 173 -1.60 -19.50 33.02
C LYS A 173 -0.21 -19.56 33.69
N LYS A 174 0.85 -19.16 32.98
CA LYS A 174 2.22 -19.03 33.52
C LYS A 174 2.45 -17.74 34.33
N GLY A 175 1.42 -16.91 34.53
CA GLY A 175 1.55 -15.63 35.20
C GLY A 175 2.39 -14.63 34.39
N LYS A 176 2.27 -14.65 33.05
CA LYS A 176 2.95 -13.71 32.15
C LYS A 176 1.96 -12.86 31.38
N SER A 177 2.36 -11.63 31.07
CA SER A 177 1.60 -10.73 30.20
C SER A 177 1.67 -11.18 28.74
N VAL A 178 0.50 -11.27 28.10
CA VAL A 178 0.41 -11.58 26.65
C VAL A 178 1.02 -10.43 25.85
N ALA A 179 0.74 -9.18 26.20
CA ALA A 179 1.27 -8.01 25.50
C ALA A 179 2.80 -7.89 25.61
N VAL A 180 3.38 -8.23 26.77
CA VAL A 180 4.83 -8.29 26.93
C VAL A 180 5.44 -9.42 26.08
N ALA A 181 4.85 -10.61 26.08
CA ALA A 181 5.32 -11.73 25.26
C ALA A 181 5.32 -11.40 23.76
N VAL A 182 4.27 -10.71 23.29
CA VAL A 182 4.20 -10.19 21.90
C VAL A 182 5.35 -9.23 21.62
N ARG A 183 5.60 -8.26 22.53
CA ARG A 183 6.69 -7.29 22.36
C ARG A 183 8.06 -7.98 22.31
N GLU A 184 8.26 -9.03 23.10
CA GLU A 184 9.50 -9.83 23.08
C GLU A 184 9.68 -10.57 21.76
N GLU A 185 8.66 -11.26 21.27
CA GLU A 185 8.71 -11.96 19.98
C GLU A 185 8.93 -10.96 18.82
N LEU A 186 8.35 -9.75 18.88
CA LEU A 186 8.62 -8.68 17.91
C LEU A 186 10.06 -8.15 17.96
N ASN A 187 10.71 -8.15 19.13
CA ASN A 187 12.11 -7.78 19.24
C ASN A 187 13.04 -8.87 18.66
N ILE A 188 12.65 -10.14 18.79
CA ILE A 188 13.39 -11.28 18.20
C ILE A 188 13.20 -11.29 16.67
N ASN A 189 12.01 -10.95 16.18
CA ASN A 189 11.65 -11.02 14.78
C ASN A 189 11.19 -9.66 14.22
N PRO A 190 12.12 -8.69 14.08
CA PRO A 190 11.80 -7.30 13.72
C PRO A 190 11.20 -7.14 12.31
N ARG A 191 11.26 -8.18 11.47
CA ARG A 191 10.61 -8.23 10.15
C ARG A 191 9.07 -8.17 10.23
N LEU A 192 8.50 -8.45 11.40
CA LEU A 192 7.06 -8.46 11.66
C LEU A 192 6.58 -7.17 12.34
N LEU A 193 7.51 -6.26 12.68
CA LEU A 193 7.15 -4.91 13.06
C LEU A 193 6.61 -4.21 11.81
N PRO A 194 5.45 -3.55 11.91
CA PRO A 194 5.00 -2.67 10.86
C PRO A 194 6.08 -1.61 10.61
N GLY A 195 6.73 -1.70 9.45
CA GLY A 195 7.58 -0.66 8.88
C GLY A 195 8.77 -0.27 9.74
N HIS A 196 9.93 -0.90 9.50
CA HIS A 196 11.27 -0.30 9.38
C HIS A 196 11.71 0.88 10.30
N ALA A 197 11.04 1.21 11.39
CA ALA A 197 11.31 2.41 12.18
C ALA A 197 12.61 2.28 13.00
N LYS A 198 13.01 1.04 13.37
CA LYS A 198 14.32 0.78 13.99
C LYS A 198 15.48 0.77 12.98
N ASP A 199 15.22 0.51 11.70
CA ASP A 199 16.25 0.55 10.64
C ASP A 199 16.42 1.96 10.06
N MET A 200 15.49 2.89 10.29
CA MET A 200 15.58 4.25 9.75
C MET A 200 16.83 5.01 10.22
N PRO A 201 17.19 5.00 11.52
CA PRO A 201 18.45 5.58 11.97
C PRO A 201 19.68 4.91 11.33
N GLU A 202 19.65 3.59 11.18
CA GLU A 202 20.77 2.81 10.65
C GLU A 202 20.95 3.00 9.14
N LEU A 203 19.87 2.99 8.36
CA LEU A 203 19.91 3.28 6.93
C LEU A 203 20.39 4.72 6.69
N ARG A 204 19.87 5.69 7.45
CA ARG A 204 20.33 7.07 7.38
C ARG A 204 21.82 7.18 7.69
N ARG A 205 22.29 6.56 8.77
CA ARG A 205 23.71 6.50 9.15
C ARG A 205 24.54 5.92 8.01
N ARG A 206 24.13 4.76 7.47
CA ARG A 206 24.85 4.08 6.38
C ARG A 206 24.97 4.90 5.11
N LEU A 207 23.93 5.63 4.74
CA LEU A 207 23.95 6.55 3.59
C LEU A 207 24.90 7.74 3.84
N LEU A 208 24.95 8.28 5.06
CA LEU A 208 25.83 9.40 5.39
C LEU A 208 27.31 9.01 5.59
N THR A 209 27.63 7.75 5.91
CA THR A 209 29.00 7.32 6.24
C THR A 209 29.66 6.42 5.19
N SER A 210 29.22 6.46 3.93
CA SER A 210 29.73 5.61 2.83
C SER A 210 29.82 4.12 3.19
N SER A 211 28.68 3.45 3.24
CA SER A 211 28.61 2.03 3.63
C SER A 211 28.44 1.11 2.44
N LEU A 212 28.81 -0.16 2.60
CA LEU A 212 28.46 -1.21 1.64
C LEU A 212 26.95 -1.36 1.52
N PHE A 213 26.44 -1.47 0.29
CA PHE A 213 25.04 -1.75 0.00
C PHE A 213 24.90 -3.01 -0.83
N LYS A 214 23.81 -3.75 -0.58
CA LYS A 214 23.49 -4.93 -1.38
C LYS A 214 23.14 -4.48 -2.81
N CYS A 215 24.00 -4.81 -3.76
CA CYS A 215 23.72 -4.68 -5.18
C CYS A 215 23.12 -5.99 -5.71
N THR A 216 21.99 -5.91 -6.42
CA THR A 216 21.31 -7.08 -6.98
C THR A 216 21.38 -7.01 -8.51
N ARG A 217 21.88 -8.08 -9.16
CA ARG A 217 21.88 -8.19 -10.62
C ARG A 217 20.44 -8.15 -11.16
N MET A 218 20.21 -7.39 -12.23
CA MET A 218 18.90 -7.32 -12.86
C MET A 218 18.64 -8.54 -13.76
N LYS A 219 17.35 -8.89 -13.93
CA LYS A 219 16.92 -10.09 -14.69
C LYS A 219 16.48 -9.79 -16.13
N ASN A 220 16.55 -8.55 -16.56
CA ASN A 220 16.02 -8.04 -17.83
C ASN A 220 17.02 -8.14 -19.00
N GLY A 221 17.99 -9.05 -18.93
CA GLY A 221 19.02 -9.22 -19.95
C GLY A 221 20.09 -8.12 -19.99
N THR A 222 19.99 -7.07 -19.17
CA THR A 222 21.08 -6.13 -18.94
C THR A 222 21.92 -6.64 -17.78
N ASP A 223 23.23 -6.83 -17.95
CA ASP A 223 24.16 -7.27 -16.89
C ASP A 223 24.44 -6.21 -15.81
N LEU A 224 23.55 -5.22 -15.70
CA LEU A 224 23.60 -4.16 -14.71
C LEU A 224 23.17 -4.66 -13.33
N GLY A 225 23.78 -4.05 -12.32
CA GLY A 225 23.40 -4.18 -10.92
C GLY A 225 22.40 -3.09 -10.52
N ARG A 226 21.70 -3.31 -9.41
CA ARG A 226 20.79 -2.33 -8.83
C ARG A 226 20.96 -2.27 -7.32
N VAL A 227 21.18 -1.07 -6.81
CA VAL A 227 21.03 -0.74 -5.39
C VAL A 227 19.69 -0.02 -5.21
N TYR A 228 18.92 -0.40 -4.20
CA TYR A 228 17.60 0.19 -3.94
C TYR A 228 17.44 0.57 -2.47
N PHE A 229 17.03 1.81 -2.22
CA PHE A 229 16.69 2.31 -0.89
C PHE A 229 15.68 3.44 -1.00
N ARG A 230 14.66 3.43 -0.11
CA ARG A 230 13.66 4.52 0.02
C ARG A 230 13.09 5.01 -1.33
N GLY A 231 12.72 4.09 -2.22
CA GLY A 231 12.15 4.44 -3.54
C GLY A 231 13.16 4.80 -4.63
N VAL A 232 14.41 5.07 -4.27
CA VAL A 232 15.51 5.41 -5.20
C VAL A 232 16.19 4.13 -5.65
N ALA A 233 16.35 3.98 -6.97
CA ALA A 233 17.01 2.86 -7.61
C ALA A 233 18.25 3.37 -8.35
N ILE A 234 19.43 2.95 -7.91
CA ILE A 234 20.71 3.31 -8.54
C ILE A 234 21.17 2.14 -9.39
N MET A 235 21.45 2.42 -10.66
CA MET A 235 22.01 1.44 -11.59
C MET A 235 23.51 1.36 -11.40
N VAL A 236 24.02 0.14 -11.25
CA VAL A 236 25.45 -0.14 -11.08
C VAL A 236 25.96 -0.77 -12.38
N PRO A 237 27.04 -0.25 -12.99
CA PRO A 237 27.61 -0.79 -14.22
C PRO A 237 28.01 -2.27 -14.09
N GLU A 238 27.91 -3.04 -15.18
CA GLU A 238 28.24 -4.47 -15.22
C GLU A 238 29.71 -4.77 -14.85
N ILE A 239 30.61 -3.81 -15.12
CA ILE A 239 32.04 -3.91 -14.81
C ILE A 239 32.32 -3.89 -13.30
N ALA A 240 31.35 -3.50 -12.47
CA ALA A 240 31.50 -3.40 -11.03
C ALA A 240 31.40 -4.78 -10.36
N ASP A 241 32.24 -5.03 -9.35
CA ASP A 241 32.00 -6.11 -8.40
C ASP A 241 30.86 -5.70 -7.46
N PHE A 242 29.71 -6.34 -7.65
CA PHE A 242 28.49 -6.07 -6.89
C PHE A 242 28.63 -6.34 -5.38
N GLY A 243 29.63 -7.11 -4.95
CA GLY A 243 29.94 -7.31 -3.54
C GLY A 243 30.64 -6.12 -2.87
N THR A 244 31.14 -5.16 -3.66
CA THR A 244 31.98 -4.06 -3.18
C THR A 244 31.30 -2.69 -3.25
N VAL A 245 30.04 -2.65 -3.68
CA VAL A 245 29.31 -1.40 -3.93
C VAL A 245 29.06 -0.66 -2.63
N GLN A 246 29.60 0.55 -2.53
CA GLN A 246 29.37 1.51 -1.48
C GLN A 246 28.54 2.69 -1.99
N VAL A 247 27.66 3.21 -1.15
CA VAL A 247 26.86 4.39 -1.46
C VAL A 247 27.06 5.43 -0.37
N HIS A 248 27.35 6.65 -0.80
CA HIS A 248 27.43 7.83 0.05
C HIS A 248 26.45 8.89 -0.45
N CYS A 249 25.60 9.38 0.45
CA CYS A 249 24.78 10.56 0.22
C CYS A 249 25.44 11.75 0.90
N ASP A 250 25.88 12.71 0.09
CA ASP A 250 26.38 14.00 0.55
C ASP A 250 25.25 15.04 0.46
N LEU A 251 24.99 15.75 1.56
CA LEU A 251 23.86 16.66 1.67
C LEU A 251 24.36 18.05 2.03
N SER A 252 24.24 18.97 1.08
CA SER A 252 24.59 20.38 1.29
C SER A 252 23.64 21.08 2.27
N PRO A 253 24.10 22.15 2.93
CA PRO A 253 23.27 22.98 3.80
C PRO A 253 21.99 23.49 3.14
N GLU A 254 21.03 23.93 3.95
CA GLU A 254 19.77 24.48 3.45
C GLU A 254 20.00 25.76 2.64
N GLY A 255 19.37 25.83 1.46
CA GLY A 255 19.55 26.94 0.51
C GLY A 255 20.80 26.87 -0.36
N VAL A 256 21.64 25.84 -0.23
CA VAL A 256 22.88 25.69 -1.01
C VAL A 256 22.79 24.45 -1.91
N ASP A 257 22.87 24.66 -3.22
CA ASP A 257 22.92 23.56 -4.19
C ASP A 257 24.21 22.75 -4.05
N HIS A 258 24.11 21.43 -4.21
CA HIS A 258 25.27 20.55 -4.19
C HIS A 258 26.14 20.80 -5.43
N PRO A 259 27.48 20.75 -5.36
CA PRO A 259 28.36 20.94 -6.52
C PRO A 259 28.14 19.88 -7.61
N THR A 260 27.72 18.67 -7.22
CA THR A 260 27.39 17.54 -8.10
C THR A 260 25.99 17.00 -7.79
N PRO A 261 24.92 17.75 -8.13
CA PRO A 261 23.57 17.39 -7.71
C PRO A 261 23.09 16.15 -8.45
N CYS A 262 22.47 15.21 -7.72
CA CYS A 262 21.98 13.96 -8.31
C CYS A 262 20.69 14.16 -9.13
N ALA A 263 19.92 15.22 -8.86
CA ALA A 263 18.75 15.58 -9.65
C ALA A 263 19.13 16.58 -10.74
N THR A 264 18.73 16.30 -11.98
CA THR A 264 18.84 17.24 -13.10
C THR A 264 17.44 17.65 -13.59
N ASN A 265 17.32 18.85 -14.18
CA ASN A 265 16.03 19.46 -14.59
C ASN A 265 15.04 19.63 -13.43
N THR A 266 15.54 20.09 -12.29
CA THR A 266 14.75 20.43 -11.09
C THR A 266 14.14 21.82 -11.20
N ILE A 267 13.07 22.08 -10.44
CA ILE A 267 12.54 23.44 -10.29
C ILE A 267 13.35 24.22 -9.26
N ASP A 268 13.18 25.53 -9.23
CA ASP A 268 13.84 26.36 -8.23
C ASP A 268 13.43 25.94 -6.81
N ARG A 269 14.45 25.83 -5.95
CA ARG A 269 14.34 25.41 -4.54
C ARG A 269 13.88 23.97 -4.32
N ASP A 270 13.91 23.09 -5.32
CA ASP A 270 13.72 21.64 -5.10
C ASP A 270 14.80 21.14 -4.10
N PRO A 271 14.41 20.52 -2.97
CA PRO A 271 15.37 20.00 -1.99
C PRO A 271 16.42 19.06 -2.58
N ALA A 272 16.06 18.30 -3.62
CA ALA A 272 16.94 17.39 -4.33
C ALA A 272 18.17 18.06 -4.96
N LYS A 273 18.17 19.38 -5.22
CA LYS A 273 19.35 20.12 -5.69
C LYS A 273 20.51 20.10 -4.67
N ARG A 274 20.20 19.87 -3.39
CA ARG A 274 21.17 19.83 -2.28
C ARG A 274 21.82 18.46 -2.09
N LEU A 275 21.37 17.44 -2.82
CA LEU A 275 21.78 16.06 -2.62
C LEU A 275 22.74 15.61 -3.71
N GLY A 276 23.96 15.23 -3.33
CA GLY A 276 24.87 14.40 -4.12
C GLY A 276 24.77 12.94 -3.68
N ILE A 277 24.89 12.01 -4.63
CA ILE A 277 25.00 10.59 -4.31
C ILE A 277 26.21 10.03 -5.05
N GLU A 278 27.22 9.61 -4.30
CA GLU A 278 28.43 8.98 -4.82
C GLU A 278 28.31 7.45 -4.70
N LEU A 279 28.63 6.76 -5.78
CA LEU A 279 28.70 5.32 -5.87
C LEU A 279 30.16 4.90 -6.04
N THR A 280 30.68 4.14 -5.08
CA THR A 280 32.05 3.62 -5.12
C THR A 280 32.04 2.10 -5.24
N TYR A 281 32.85 1.53 -6.12
CA TYR A 281 32.92 0.08 -6.35
C TYR A 281 34.27 -0.33 -6.91
N LYS A 282 34.63 -1.60 -6.77
CA LYS A 282 35.77 -2.19 -7.47
C LYS A 282 35.38 -2.68 -8.86
N VAL A 283 36.28 -2.56 -9.83
CA VAL A 283 36.10 -3.10 -11.17
C VAL A 283 36.55 -4.57 -11.20
N GLN A 284 35.71 -5.47 -11.73
CA GLN A 284 35.94 -6.92 -11.70
C GLN A 284 37.26 -7.36 -12.36
N ILE A 285 37.68 -6.68 -13.42
CA ILE A 285 38.87 -7.07 -14.23
C ILE A 285 40.17 -6.55 -13.60
N THR A 286 40.15 -5.33 -13.09
CA THR A 286 41.37 -4.61 -12.68
C THR A 286 41.56 -4.52 -11.17
N ASP A 287 40.55 -4.89 -10.37
CA ASP A 287 40.45 -4.65 -8.91
C ASP A 287 40.59 -3.17 -8.50
N SER A 288 40.62 -2.24 -9.48
CA SER A 288 40.72 -0.81 -9.23
C SER A 288 39.41 -0.26 -8.69
N SER A 289 39.49 0.63 -7.70
CA SER A 289 38.33 1.36 -7.18
C SER A 289 37.92 2.47 -8.16
N GLN A 290 36.62 2.61 -8.41
CA GLN A 290 36.02 3.72 -9.15
C GLN A 290 34.93 4.38 -8.33
N ALA A 291 34.82 5.71 -8.45
CA ALA A 291 33.77 6.51 -7.85
C ALA A 291 33.02 7.27 -8.95
N VAL A 292 31.68 7.24 -8.89
CA VAL A 292 30.81 7.90 -9.88
C VAL A 292 29.68 8.62 -9.16
N TRP A 293 29.41 9.86 -9.56
CA TRP A 293 28.26 10.62 -9.10
C TRP A 293 26.99 10.18 -9.83
N TYR A 294 26.01 9.71 -9.06
CA TYR A 294 24.71 9.31 -9.58
C TYR A 294 23.93 10.53 -10.05
N THR A 295 23.38 10.46 -11.27
CA THR A 295 22.50 11.49 -11.83
C THR A 295 21.21 10.85 -12.34
N GLN A 296 20.09 11.53 -12.15
CA GLN A 296 18.81 11.12 -12.72
C GLN A 296 17.98 12.32 -13.17
N ARG A 297 17.05 12.03 -14.08
CA ARG A 297 16.11 13.01 -14.66
C ARG A 297 14.66 12.60 -14.38
N GLY A 298 13.76 13.58 -14.52
CA GLY A 298 12.31 13.36 -14.54
C GLY A 298 11.63 13.69 -13.21
N ALA A 299 10.43 14.27 -13.29
CA ALA A 299 9.70 14.80 -12.13
C ALA A 299 9.50 13.75 -11.01
N ALA A 300 9.07 12.53 -11.35
CA ALA A 300 8.86 11.47 -10.35
C ALA A 300 10.15 11.07 -9.62
N ASN A 301 11.28 11.09 -10.31
CA ASN A 301 12.60 10.80 -9.74
C ASN A 301 13.06 11.93 -8.83
N THR A 302 12.83 13.18 -9.23
CA THR A 302 13.06 14.36 -8.37
C THR A 302 12.23 14.28 -7.09
N MET A 303 10.95 13.91 -7.18
CA MET A 303 10.10 13.75 -5.99
C MET A 303 10.61 12.66 -5.03
N LYS A 304 11.20 11.57 -5.54
CA LYS A 304 11.88 10.55 -4.73
C LYS A 304 13.10 11.10 -4.00
N LEU A 305 13.90 11.92 -4.68
CA LEU A 305 15.07 12.56 -4.07
C LEU A 305 14.67 13.62 -3.05
N ASN A 306 13.61 14.39 -3.30
CA ASN A 306 13.06 15.34 -2.33
C ASN A 306 12.66 14.61 -1.04
N SER A 307 11.97 13.47 -1.13
CA SER A 307 11.64 12.63 0.04
C SER A 307 12.88 12.02 0.71
N LEU A 308 13.92 11.69 -0.07
CA LEU A 308 15.18 11.20 0.47
C LEU A 308 15.93 12.30 1.25
N VAL A 309 15.90 13.55 0.79
CA VAL A 309 16.48 14.70 1.51
C VAL A 309 15.81 14.89 2.85
N ASP A 310 14.47 14.90 2.91
CA ASP A 310 13.73 14.98 4.17
C ASP A 310 14.15 13.88 5.14
N PHE A 311 14.26 12.63 4.63
CA PHE A 311 14.72 11.48 5.40
C PHE A 311 16.15 11.64 5.93
N LEU A 312 17.08 12.12 5.10
CA LEU A 312 18.48 12.36 5.48
C LEU A 312 18.60 13.53 6.47
N MET A 313 17.67 14.48 6.47
CA MET A 313 17.54 15.53 7.49
C MET A 313 16.88 15.03 8.78
N GLY A 314 16.38 13.79 8.81
CA GLY A 314 15.68 13.24 9.97
C GLY A 314 14.29 13.82 10.18
N LYS A 315 13.66 14.34 9.12
CA LYS A 315 12.28 14.81 9.18
C LYS A 315 11.34 13.59 9.32
N PRO A 316 10.28 13.70 10.14
CA PRO A 316 9.30 12.64 10.27
C PRO A 316 8.52 12.48 8.95
N GLU A 317 7.92 11.31 8.75
CA GLU A 317 7.21 11.01 7.50
C GLU A 317 5.97 11.90 7.31
N GLU A 318 5.29 12.31 8.40
CA GLU A 318 4.19 13.27 8.38
C GLU A 318 4.60 14.62 7.79
N TYR A 319 5.82 15.07 8.08
CA TYR A 319 6.36 16.29 7.50
C TYR A 319 6.51 16.12 5.98
N THR A 320 7.09 15.01 5.53
CA THR A 320 7.25 14.69 4.11
C THR A 320 5.89 14.57 3.41
N GLU A 321 4.89 13.96 4.04
CA GLU A 321 3.53 13.86 3.50
C GLU A 321 2.85 15.23 3.32
N SER A 322 3.16 16.20 4.18
CA SER A 322 2.62 17.56 4.07
C SER A 322 3.38 18.45 3.09
N GLN A 323 4.57 18.03 2.62
CA GLN A 323 5.35 18.80 1.66
C GLN A 323 4.90 18.50 0.23
N PRO A 324 4.89 19.50 -0.67
CA PRO A 324 4.67 19.28 -2.09
C PRO A 324 5.81 18.48 -2.73
N ARG A 325 5.54 17.88 -3.89
CA ARG A 325 6.54 17.19 -4.73
C ARG A 325 7.36 16.15 -3.96
N ARG A 326 6.68 15.31 -3.17
CA ARG A 326 7.26 14.20 -2.42
C ARG A 326 6.75 12.88 -2.94
N PHE A 327 7.66 11.93 -3.03
CA PHE A 327 7.34 10.53 -3.19
C PHE A 327 6.96 9.91 -1.85
N LEU A 328 5.87 9.17 -1.87
CA LEU A 328 5.35 8.44 -0.73
C LEU A 328 5.28 6.96 -1.12
N ASP A 329 6.15 6.14 -0.52
CA ASP A 329 6.15 4.70 -0.78
C ASP A 329 4.88 4.03 -0.23
N ARG A 330 4.64 2.78 -0.62
CA ARG A 330 3.56 1.96 -0.06
C ARG A 330 3.80 1.78 1.44
N SER A 331 2.81 2.11 2.24
CA SER A 331 2.85 1.98 3.70
C SER A 331 1.52 1.44 4.20
N LYS A 332 1.47 0.14 4.48
CA LYS A 332 0.27 -0.52 5.02
C LYS A 332 -0.21 0.13 6.33
N ILE A 333 0.73 0.61 7.14
CA ILE A 333 0.48 1.27 8.43
C ILE A 333 -0.30 2.57 8.23
N ARG A 334 0.09 3.33 7.20
CA ARG A 334 -0.52 4.63 6.87
C ARG A 334 -1.70 4.48 5.92
N GLY A 335 -2.17 3.25 5.66
CA GLY A 335 -3.22 2.99 4.68
C GLY A 335 -2.82 3.24 3.21
N ARG A 336 -1.54 3.51 2.92
CA ARG A 336 -1.04 3.73 1.55
C ARG A 336 -0.84 2.38 0.85
N THR A 337 -1.77 2.03 -0.02
CA THR A 337 -1.79 0.78 -0.80
C THR A 337 -1.03 0.87 -2.11
N CYS A 338 -0.93 2.08 -2.67
CA CYS A 338 -0.16 2.41 -3.85
C CYS A 338 0.97 3.38 -3.50
N ILE A 339 1.92 3.49 -4.43
CA ILE A 339 2.85 4.61 -4.42
C ILE A 339 2.02 5.87 -4.71
N SER A 340 2.24 6.92 -3.95
CA SER A 340 1.64 8.22 -4.20
C SER A 340 2.70 9.31 -4.30
N TYR A 341 2.28 10.44 -4.87
CA TYR A 341 3.10 11.63 -4.99
C TYR A 341 2.26 12.81 -4.46
N THR A 342 2.87 13.67 -3.67
CA THR A 342 2.20 14.92 -3.26
C THR A 342 2.21 15.90 -4.43
N GLY A 343 1.11 16.65 -4.58
CA GLY A 343 0.92 17.58 -5.69
C GLY A 343 1.91 18.75 -5.68
N ASP A 344 1.89 19.54 -6.76
CA ASP A 344 2.56 20.83 -6.79
C ASP A 344 1.81 21.84 -5.90
N VAL A 345 2.54 22.80 -5.32
CA VAL A 345 1.89 23.98 -4.73
C VAL A 345 1.44 24.84 -5.91
N LEU A 346 0.13 25.03 -6.05
CA LEU A 346 -0.46 25.97 -6.99
C LEU A 346 -0.07 27.41 -6.64
#